data_AF-A0A4S8KL30-F1
#
_entry.id   AF-A0A4S8KL30-F1
#
_cell.length_a   1.000
_cell.length_b   1.000
_cell.length_c   1.000
_cell.angle_alpha   90.00
_cell.angle_beta   90.00
_cell.angle_gamma   90.00
#
_symmetry.space_group_name_H-M   'P 1'
#
loop_
_entity.id
_entity.type
_entity.pdbx_description
1 polymer ?
#
loop_
_entity_poly.entity_id
_entity_poly.type
_entity_poly.pdbx_seq_one_letter_code
_entity_poly.pdbx_strand_id
1 'polypeptide(L)'
;IMQNTNFKQHLILFCIDEAHLIQRWAPNFRPAFNDIGALARGYLSETMPILALTATCAPGQATTALSSKYSQLLDYLRCGRKTVIHVQTFPIAYDIYEFLWDYIPKDKSPLRRMRMYHALCTDEYNRETFGLVDSYPELQIVIATVGFSQGINCKMILDSISWSFPSTLDEFVQAQGRNGR
;
A
#
# COMPACT_ATOMS: atom_id res chain seq x y z
N ILE A 1 0.68 16.12 17.33
CA ILE A 1 0.18 15.10 18.29
C ILE A 1 0.69 13.71 17.92
N MET A 2 0.40 13.19 16.72
CA MET A 2 0.79 11.84 16.31
C MET A 2 2.31 11.57 16.26
N GLN A 3 3.16 12.60 16.24
CA GLN A 3 4.63 12.43 16.33
C GLN A 3 5.16 12.33 17.77
N ASN A 4 4.33 12.57 18.79
CA ASN A 4 4.75 12.52 20.17
C ASN A 4 4.80 11.05 20.65
N THR A 5 6.00 10.58 21.01
CA THR A 5 6.25 9.20 21.45
C THR A 5 5.45 8.82 22.69
N ASN A 6 5.34 9.72 23.68
CA ASN A 6 4.58 9.46 24.89
C ASN A 6 3.09 9.28 24.58
N PHE A 7 2.53 10.12 23.68
CA PHE A 7 1.15 9.96 23.23
C PHE A 7 0.92 8.61 22.52
N LYS A 8 1.84 8.20 21.61
CA LYS A 8 1.73 6.92 20.90
C LYS A 8 1.75 5.70 21.85
N GLN A 9 2.60 5.73 22.88
CA GLN A 9 2.73 4.63 23.85
C GLN A 9 1.47 4.40 24.69
N HIS A 10 0.65 5.44 24.88
CA HIS A 10 -0.59 5.36 25.65
C HIS A 10 -1.85 5.30 24.76
N LEU A 11 -1.68 5.20 23.44
CA LEU A 11 -2.81 5.04 22.53
C LEU A 11 -3.29 3.58 22.58
N ILE A 12 -4.56 3.38 22.95
CA ILE A 12 -5.15 2.04 23.13
C ILE A 12 -6.15 1.65 22.04
N LEU A 13 -6.65 2.64 21.29
CA LEU A 13 -7.69 2.45 20.28
C LEU A 13 -7.61 3.59 19.25
N PHE A 14 -7.71 3.23 17.98
CA PHE A 14 -7.97 4.18 16.91
C PHE A 14 -9.41 4.03 16.42
N CYS A 15 -10.26 5.01 16.73
CA CYS A 15 -11.66 4.99 16.36
C CYS A 15 -11.93 5.92 15.17
N ILE A 16 -12.63 5.43 14.16
CA ILE A 16 -13.10 6.19 13.01
C ILE A 16 -14.61 6.23 13.07
N ASP A 17 -15.17 7.39 13.40
CA ASP A 17 -16.61 7.62 13.28
C ASP A 17 -16.95 8.07 11.86
N GLU A 18 -18.19 7.83 11.43
CA GLU A 18 -18.67 8.11 10.08
C GLU A 18 -17.85 7.42 8.97
N ALA A 19 -17.45 6.17 9.20
CA ALA A 19 -16.60 5.40 8.28
C ALA A 19 -17.17 5.25 6.86
N HIS A 20 -18.48 5.47 6.65
CA HIS A 20 -19.07 5.51 5.31
C HIS A 20 -18.50 6.63 4.41
N LEU A 21 -17.86 7.65 4.99
CA LEU A 21 -17.24 8.76 4.27
C LEU A 21 -15.94 8.38 3.56
N ILE A 22 -15.36 7.20 3.86
CA ILE A 22 -14.14 6.70 3.20
C ILE A 22 -14.40 6.35 1.72
N GLN A 23 -15.64 6.00 1.34
CA GLN A 23 -15.93 5.56 -0.04
C GLN A 23 -17.22 6.10 -0.65
N ARG A 24 -18.25 6.47 0.13
CA ARG A 24 -19.60 6.58 -0.45
C ARG A 24 -20.02 7.94 -0.93
N TRP A 25 -19.36 9.00 -0.51
CA TRP A 25 -19.80 10.36 -0.84
C TRP A 25 -18.77 11.00 -1.77
N ALA A 26 -19.28 11.71 -2.77
CA ALA A 26 -18.58 12.21 -3.96
C ALA A 26 -17.11 12.58 -3.71
N PRO A 27 -16.19 12.44 -4.69
CA PRO A 27 -14.74 12.60 -4.55
C PRO A 27 -14.23 13.83 -3.77
N ASN A 28 -15.09 14.84 -3.60
CA ASN A 28 -14.82 16.12 -2.96
C ASN A 28 -15.49 16.29 -1.58
N PHE A 29 -16.25 15.31 -1.08
CA PHE A 29 -16.91 15.37 0.22
C PHE A 29 -15.99 14.81 1.31
N ARG A 30 -15.41 15.72 2.11
CA ARG A 30 -14.41 15.42 3.15
C ARG A 30 -13.19 14.62 2.65
N PRO A 31 -12.40 15.18 1.71
CA PRO A 31 -11.25 14.49 1.11
C PRO A 31 -10.21 13.98 2.12
N ALA A 32 -10.13 14.57 3.32
CA ALA A 32 -9.26 14.10 4.39
C ALA A 32 -9.56 12.65 4.85
N PHE A 33 -10.77 12.13 4.63
CA PHE A 33 -11.11 10.74 4.95
C PHE A 33 -10.33 9.73 4.07
N ASN A 34 -9.89 10.13 2.88
CA ASN A 34 -9.08 9.29 1.99
C ASN A 34 -7.70 8.98 2.59
N ASP A 35 -7.20 9.85 3.47
CA ASP A 35 -5.86 9.73 4.04
C ASP A 35 -5.84 8.95 5.38
N ILE A 36 -7.00 8.57 5.91
CA ILE A 36 -7.11 7.88 7.21
C ILE A 36 -6.32 6.57 7.21
N GLY A 37 -6.37 5.81 6.11
CA GLY A 37 -5.61 4.58 5.97
C GLY A 37 -4.09 4.82 5.94
N ALA A 38 -3.64 5.92 5.32
CA ALA A 38 -2.24 6.32 5.32
C ALA A 38 -1.78 6.73 6.72
N LEU A 39 -2.61 7.51 7.42
CA LEU A 39 -2.37 7.93 8.80
C LEU A 39 -2.25 6.73 9.73
N ALA A 40 -3.19 5.78 9.63
CA ALA A 40 -3.19 4.58 10.46
C ALA A 40 -1.90 3.76 10.24
N ARG A 41 -1.55 3.46 8.99
CA ARG A 41 -0.36 2.68 8.65
C ARG A 41 0.96 3.40 8.94
N GLY A 42 1.00 4.73 8.80
CA GLY A 42 2.22 5.51 8.94
C GLY A 42 2.56 5.90 10.39
N TYR A 43 1.55 6.04 11.26
CA TYR A 43 1.74 6.59 12.61
C TYR A 43 1.33 5.66 13.75
N LEU A 44 0.49 4.66 13.51
CA LEU A 44 0.02 3.74 14.55
C LEU A 44 0.86 2.47 14.59
N SER A 45 0.87 1.82 15.75
CA SER A 45 1.44 0.48 15.89
C SER A 45 0.70 -0.53 15.01
N GLU A 46 1.42 -1.51 14.45
CA GLU A 46 0.81 -2.64 13.72
C GLU A 46 -0.17 -3.44 14.59
N THR A 47 -0.03 -3.37 15.92
CA THR A 47 -0.91 -4.03 16.90
C THR A 47 -2.08 -3.16 17.38
N MET A 48 -2.20 -1.93 16.88
CA MET A 48 -3.23 -0.98 17.33
C MET A 48 -4.63 -1.47 16.95
N PRO A 49 -5.55 -1.64 17.91
CA PRO A 49 -6.95 -1.91 17.60
C PRO A 49 -7.57 -0.75 16.81
N ILE A 50 -8.31 -1.07 15.75
CA ILE A 50 -9.06 -0.09 14.95
C ILE A 50 -10.56 -0.40 15.06
N LEU A 51 -11.35 0.59 15.46
CA LEU A 51 -12.81 0.53 15.49
C LEU A 51 -13.37 1.51 14.46
N ALA A 52 -14.10 1.01 13.47
CA ALA A 52 -14.79 1.85 12.48
C ALA A 52 -16.30 1.80 12.73
N LEU A 53 -16.93 2.96 12.95
CA LEU A 53 -18.35 3.12 13.21
C LEU A 53 -19.01 3.86 12.05
N THR A 54 -20.23 3.45 11.69
CA THR A 54 -21.04 4.16 10.70
C THR A 54 -22.51 3.88 10.92
N ALA A 55 -23.37 4.89 10.68
CA ALA A 55 -24.82 4.73 10.75
C ALA A 55 -25.36 3.82 9.63
N THR A 56 -24.79 3.86 8.44
CA THR A 56 -25.22 3.02 7.31
C THR A 56 -24.03 2.45 6.52
N CYS A 57 -24.12 1.17 6.18
CA CYS A 57 -23.12 0.48 5.36
C CYS A 57 -23.76 -0.27 4.17
N ALA A 58 -23.95 0.37 3.01
CA ALA A 58 -24.17 -0.35 1.76
C ALA A 58 -22.95 -1.21 1.39
N PRO A 59 -23.12 -2.44 0.86
CA PRO A 59 -22.01 -3.27 0.43
C PRO A 59 -21.07 -2.50 -0.51
N GLY A 60 -19.76 -2.62 -0.29
CA GLY A 60 -18.76 -2.06 -1.21
C GLY A 60 -18.87 -2.70 -2.59
N GLN A 61 -18.19 -2.12 -3.60
CA GLN A 61 -18.05 -2.82 -4.88
C GLN A 61 -17.43 -4.19 -4.65
N ALA A 62 -17.95 -5.21 -5.33
CA ALA A 62 -17.38 -6.55 -5.23
C ALA A 62 -15.90 -6.50 -5.65
N THR A 63 -15.01 -7.04 -4.80
CA THR A 63 -13.57 -7.19 -5.06
C THR A 63 -13.26 -7.90 -6.38
N THR A 64 -14.26 -8.54 -7.00
CA THR A 64 -14.23 -9.09 -8.35
C THR A 64 -13.83 -8.08 -9.44
N ALA A 65 -14.14 -6.78 -9.29
CA ALA A 65 -13.73 -5.76 -10.27
C ALA A 65 -12.21 -5.47 -10.25
N LEU A 66 -11.58 -5.63 -9.08
CA LEU A 66 -10.12 -5.53 -8.93
C LEU A 66 -9.42 -6.80 -9.45
N SER A 67 -10.12 -7.95 -9.42
CA SER A 67 -9.51 -9.24 -9.73
C SER A 67 -9.03 -9.35 -11.16
N SER A 68 -9.74 -8.77 -12.13
CA SER A 68 -9.30 -8.75 -13.52
C SER A 68 -8.16 -7.75 -13.74
N LYS A 69 -8.25 -6.56 -13.13
CA LYS A 69 -7.32 -5.44 -13.33
C LYS A 69 -5.89 -5.74 -12.86
N TYR A 70 -5.74 -6.47 -11.75
CA TYR A 70 -4.44 -6.70 -11.10
C TYR A 70 -4.02 -8.17 -11.07
N SER A 71 -4.76 -9.07 -11.73
CA SER A 71 -4.50 -10.51 -11.76
C SER A 71 -3.04 -10.87 -12.06
N GLN A 72 -2.39 -10.16 -12.98
CA GLN A 72 -0.99 -10.37 -13.36
C GLN A 72 0.01 -10.15 -12.20
N LEU A 73 -0.37 -9.41 -11.16
CA LEU A 73 0.46 -9.23 -9.97
C LEU A 73 0.48 -10.47 -9.07
N LEU A 74 -0.48 -11.39 -9.21
CA LEU A 74 -0.56 -12.62 -8.40
C LEU A 74 0.62 -13.56 -8.67
N ASP A 75 1.21 -13.52 -9.85
CA ASP A 75 2.36 -14.36 -10.18
C ASP A 75 3.58 -13.99 -9.32
N TYR A 76 3.71 -12.72 -8.92
CA TYR A 76 4.75 -12.28 -7.99
C TYR A 76 4.48 -12.76 -6.56
N LEU A 77 3.22 -12.78 -6.12
CA LEU A 77 2.86 -13.38 -4.83
C LEU A 77 3.20 -14.88 -4.80
N ARG A 78 2.91 -15.60 -5.88
CA ARG A 78 3.13 -17.05 -6.04
C ARG A 78 4.60 -17.42 -6.13
N CYS A 79 5.41 -16.65 -6.84
CA CYS A 79 6.82 -16.95 -7.01
C CYS A 79 7.64 -16.74 -5.72
N GLY A 80 7.09 -16.04 -4.73
CA GLY A 80 7.75 -15.80 -3.44
C GLY A 80 8.91 -14.80 -3.52
N ARG A 81 9.17 -14.22 -4.69
CA ARG A 81 10.26 -13.27 -4.90
C ARG A 81 9.92 -11.94 -4.23
N LYS A 82 10.96 -11.30 -3.67
CA LYS A 82 10.84 -9.96 -3.11
C LYS A 82 10.71 -8.96 -4.25
N THR A 83 9.60 -8.26 -4.28
CA THR A 83 9.17 -7.43 -5.42
C THR A 83 8.83 -6.02 -4.96
N VAL A 84 9.30 -5.03 -5.71
CA VAL A 84 8.84 -3.64 -5.59
C VAL A 84 7.91 -3.31 -6.75
N ILE A 85 6.74 -2.77 -6.43
CA ILE A 85 5.74 -2.31 -7.40
C ILE A 85 5.71 -0.79 -7.35
N HIS A 86 6.27 -0.15 -8.36
CA HIS A 86 6.22 1.29 -8.54
C HIS A 86 4.88 1.68 -9.17
N VAL A 87 4.17 2.64 -8.59
CA VAL A 87 2.88 3.14 -9.09
C VAL A 87 2.92 4.66 -9.22
N GLN A 88 2.05 5.24 -10.03
CA GLN A 88 2.05 6.69 -10.27
C GLN A 88 1.33 7.49 -9.17
N THR A 89 0.33 6.92 -8.51
CA THR A 89 -0.55 7.65 -7.58
C THR A 89 -0.88 6.84 -6.33
N PHE A 90 -1.16 7.52 -5.21
CA PHE A 90 -1.57 6.86 -3.97
C PHE A 90 -2.82 5.99 -4.13
N PRO A 91 -3.88 6.41 -4.86
CA PRO A 91 -5.04 5.55 -5.08
C PRO A 91 -4.68 4.22 -5.74
N ILE A 92 -3.82 4.21 -6.76
CA ILE A 92 -3.37 2.97 -7.40
C ILE A 92 -2.59 2.09 -6.41
N ALA A 93 -1.79 2.69 -5.54
CA ALA A 93 -1.06 1.95 -4.50
C ALA A 93 -2.03 1.21 -3.58
N TYR A 94 -3.08 1.90 -3.13
CA TYR A 94 -4.12 1.35 -2.25
C TYR A 94 -4.96 0.28 -2.95
N ASP A 95 -5.38 0.51 -4.20
CA ASP A 95 -6.09 -0.48 -5.00
C ASP A 95 -5.31 -1.80 -5.11
N ILE A 96 -4.00 -1.73 -5.41
CA ILE A 96 -3.13 -2.91 -5.50
C ILE A 96 -2.97 -3.54 -4.12
N TYR A 97 -2.79 -2.74 -3.06
CA TYR A 97 -2.66 -3.25 -1.70
C TYR A 97 -3.90 -4.04 -1.28
N GLU A 98 -5.09 -3.48 -1.47
CA GLU A 98 -6.37 -4.13 -1.16
C GLU A 98 -6.58 -5.37 -2.02
N PHE A 99 -6.27 -5.29 -3.32
CA PHE A 99 -6.32 -6.46 -4.19
C PHE A 99 -5.43 -7.59 -3.68
N LEU A 100 -4.14 -7.32 -3.42
CA LEU A 100 -3.20 -8.36 -3.00
C LEU A 100 -3.51 -8.90 -1.61
N TRP A 101 -4.09 -8.08 -0.73
CA TRP A 101 -4.49 -8.45 0.63
C TRP A 101 -5.35 -9.72 0.66
N ASP A 102 -6.32 -9.82 -0.25
CA ASP A 102 -7.24 -10.95 -0.34
C ASP A 102 -6.57 -12.25 -0.84
N TYR A 103 -5.39 -12.15 -1.45
CA TYR A 103 -4.64 -13.28 -2.01
C TYR A 103 -3.41 -13.67 -1.20
N ILE A 104 -3.19 -13.03 -0.05
CA ILE A 104 -2.15 -13.45 0.88
C ILE A 104 -2.57 -14.76 1.58
N PRO A 105 -1.67 -15.75 1.68
CA PRO A 105 -1.96 -17.00 2.40
C PRO A 105 -2.43 -16.72 3.83
N LYS A 106 -3.47 -17.43 4.27
CA LYS A 106 -4.13 -17.21 5.58
C LYS A 106 -3.21 -17.46 6.79
N ASP A 107 -2.14 -18.21 6.61
CA ASP A 107 -1.10 -18.48 7.60
C ASP A 107 -0.10 -17.31 7.76
N LYS A 108 -0.19 -16.28 6.91
CA LYS A 108 0.72 -15.12 6.92
C LYS A 108 -0.03 -13.84 7.23
N SER A 109 0.62 -12.95 7.98
CA SER A 109 0.08 -11.61 8.23
C SER A 109 0.27 -10.70 7.01
N PRO A 110 -0.79 -10.13 6.44
CA PRO A 110 -0.68 -9.17 5.33
C PRO A 110 0.18 -7.95 5.67
N LEU A 111 0.09 -7.45 6.91
CA LEU A 111 0.83 -6.29 7.40
C LEU A 111 2.34 -6.51 7.41
N ARG A 112 2.76 -7.77 7.58
CA ARG A 112 4.18 -8.17 7.60
C ARG A 112 4.70 -8.52 6.21
N ARG A 113 3.81 -9.01 5.35
CA ARG A 113 4.15 -9.48 4.01
C ARG A 113 4.20 -8.36 2.97
N MET A 114 3.46 -7.28 3.19
CA MET A 114 3.40 -6.13 2.29
C MET A 114 3.58 -4.81 3.03
N ARG A 115 4.36 -3.89 2.45
CA ARG A 115 4.49 -2.50 2.93
C ARG A 115 4.24 -1.50 1.82
N MET A 116 3.80 -0.31 2.21
CA MET A 116 3.63 0.84 1.32
C MET A 116 4.87 1.73 1.42
N TYR A 117 5.18 2.50 0.38
CA TYR A 117 6.26 3.47 0.42
C TYR A 117 5.85 4.73 -0.33
N HIS A 118 5.51 5.78 0.41
CA HIS A 118 5.06 7.03 -0.18
C HIS A 118 5.17 8.20 0.81
N ALA A 119 4.99 9.43 0.31
CA ALA A 119 5.14 10.66 1.09
C ALA A 119 4.15 10.81 2.26
N LEU A 120 3.01 10.12 2.25
CA LEU A 120 2.07 10.13 3.39
C LEU A 120 2.48 9.19 4.55
N CYS A 121 3.46 8.32 4.34
CA CYS A 121 4.04 7.51 5.41
C CYS A 121 5.04 8.36 6.20
N THR A 122 5.23 8.05 7.48
CA THR A 122 6.26 8.74 8.28
C THR A 122 7.66 8.43 7.75
N ASP A 123 8.59 9.37 7.92
CA ASP A 123 10.01 9.15 7.58
C ASP A 123 10.59 7.96 8.33
N GLU A 124 10.16 7.75 9.57
CA GLU A 124 10.53 6.58 10.38
C GLU A 124 10.06 5.27 9.72
N TYR A 125 8.78 5.18 9.35
CA TYR A 125 8.21 4.02 8.67
C TYR A 125 8.88 3.76 7.31
N ASN A 126 9.16 4.82 6.54
CA ASN A 126 9.83 4.73 5.25
C ASN A 126 11.27 4.24 5.41
N ARG A 127 12.05 4.77 6.37
CA ARG A 127 13.40 4.27 6.68
C ARG A 127 13.40 2.81 7.13
N GLU A 128 12.47 2.45 8.01
CA GLU A 128 12.34 1.08 8.51
C GLU A 128 12.02 0.09 7.39
N THR A 129 11.17 0.49 6.43
CA THR A 129 10.79 -0.35 5.29
C THR A 129 12.03 -0.87 4.54
N PHE A 130 13.07 -0.05 4.34
CA PHE A 130 14.30 -0.49 3.71
C PHE A 130 15.07 -1.53 4.53
N GLY A 131 15.18 -1.31 5.83
CA GLY A 131 15.79 -2.28 6.75
C GLY A 131 15.06 -3.62 6.71
N LEU A 132 13.72 -3.59 6.70
CA LEU A 132 12.90 -4.80 6.66
C LEU A 132 12.97 -5.53 5.31
N VAL A 133 13.15 -4.82 4.19
CA VAL A 133 13.31 -5.46 2.87
C VAL A 133 14.48 -6.43 2.88
N ASP A 134 15.63 -6.03 3.45
CA ASP A 134 16.82 -6.88 3.48
C ASP A 134 16.85 -7.84 4.68
N SER A 135 16.39 -7.40 5.86
CA SER A 135 16.51 -8.17 7.10
C SER A 135 15.37 -9.14 7.37
N TYR A 136 14.16 -8.87 6.85
CA TYR A 136 12.96 -9.61 7.22
C TYR A 136 12.50 -10.55 6.09
N PRO A 137 12.61 -11.89 6.26
CA PRO A 137 12.32 -12.85 5.20
C PRO A 137 10.85 -12.89 4.77
N GLU A 138 9.92 -12.56 5.67
CA GLU A 138 8.47 -12.61 5.38
C GLU A 138 7.99 -11.44 4.53
N LEU A 139 8.69 -10.29 4.57
CA LEU A 139 8.36 -9.15 3.74
C LEU A 139 8.64 -9.49 2.28
N GLN A 140 7.61 -9.46 1.45
CA GLN A 140 7.70 -9.84 0.05
C GLN A 140 7.44 -8.66 -0.89
N ILE A 141 6.43 -7.85 -0.62
CA ILE A 141 5.99 -6.81 -1.56
C ILE A 141 6.13 -5.43 -0.95
N VAL A 142 6.72 -4.51 -1.71
CA VAL A 142 6.70 -3.07 -1.40
C VAL A 142 6.01 -2.33 -2.52
N ILE A 143 4.94 -1.58 -2.22
CA ILE A 143 4.21 -0.77 -3.20
C ILE A 143 4.62 0.70 -3.02
N ALA A 144 5.27 1.28 -4.03
CA ALA A 144 5.95 2.57 -3.92
C ALA A 144 5.44 3.61 -4.94
N THR A 145 5.17 4.85 -4.53
CA THR A 145 4.61 5.86 -5.46
C THR A 145 5.63 6.85 -6.03
N VAL A 146 6.83 6.97 -5.45
CA VAL A 146 7.96 7.75 -6.02
C VAL A 146 9.26 7.40 -5.30
N GLY A 147 10.39 7.39 -6.03
CA GLY A 147 11.73 7.49 -5.45
C GLY A 147 12.28 6.29 -4.67
N PHE A 148 11.57 5.15 -4.59
CA PHE A 148 12.12 3.95 -3.93
C PHE A 148 13.46 3.51 -4.57
N SER A 149 13.60 3.68 -5.89
CA SER A 149 14.84 3.37 -6.63
C SER A 149 15.91 4.46 -6.57
N GLN A 150 15.58 5.68 -6.13
CA GLN A 150 16.53 6.79 -6.10
C GLN A 150 17.33 6.76 -4.80
N GLY A 151 18.44 6.01 -4.82
CA GLY A 151 19.50 6.09 -3.81
C GLY A 151 19.58 4.94 -2.81
N ILE A 152 18.93 3.81 -3.06
CA ILE A 152 18.82 2.72 -2.06
C ILE A 152 19.23 1.39 -2.66
N ASN A 153 20.24 0.78 -2.03
CA ASN A 153 20.83 -0.50 -2.44
C ASN A 153 20.22 -1.63 -1.59
N CYS A 154 19.02 -2.07 -1.95
CA CYS A 154 18.39 -3.25 -1.35
C CYS A 154 18.83 -4.50 -2.12
N LYS A 155 19.66 -5.34 -1.50
CA LYS A 155 20.25 -6.52 -2.17
C LYS A 155 19.26 -7.66 -2.36
N MET A 156 18.21 -7.69 -1.54
CA MET A 156 17.25 -8.79 -1.52
C MET A 156 16.07 -8.59 -2.47
N ILE A 157 15.95 -7.42 -3.12
CA ILE A 157 14.91 -7.18 -4.12
C ILE A 157 15.29 -7.90 -5.41
N LEU A 158 14.42 -8.81 -5.84
CA LEU A 158 14.64 -9.64 -7.02
C LEU A 158 13.87 -9.13 -8.23
N ASP A 159 12.74 -8.43 -8.00
CA ASP A 159 11.90 -7.89 -9.06
C ASP A 159 11.55 -6.42 -8.79
N SER A 160 11.62 -5.60 -9.83
CA SER A 160 11.16 -4.21 -9.83
C SER A 160 10.20 -4.00 -10.99
N ILE A 161 8.97 -3.62 -10.68
CA ILE A 161 7.87 -3.50 -11.64
C ILE A 161 7.39 -2.06 -11.64
N SER A 162 7.25 -1.46 -12.82
CA SER A 162 6.58 -0.18 -12.97
C SER A 162 5.15 -0.42 -13.45
N TRP A 163 4.20 -0.20 -12.56
CA TRP A 163 2.77 -0.21 -12.86
C TRP A 163 2.30 1.19 -13.24
N SER A 164 2.35 1.46 -14.54
CA SER A 164 1.74 2.62 -15.18
C SER A 164 0.65 2.14 -16.13
N PHE A 165 -0.55 2.70 -16.03
CA PHE A 165 -1.42 2.71 -17.19
C PHE A 165 -0.87 3.79 -18.12
N PRO A 166 -0.54 3.49 -19.39
CA PRO A 166 -0.27 4.53 -20.35
C PRO A 166 -1.53 5.38 -20.43
N SER A 167 -1.44 6.65 -20.10
CA SER A 167 -2.52 7.60 -20.38
C SER A 167 -2.72 7.73 -21.88
N THR A 168 -1.67 7.42 -22.66
CA THR A 168 -1.60 7.49 -24.12
C THR A 168 -0.71 6.37 -24.68
N LEU A 169 -0.94 5.99 -25.95
CA LEU A 169 -0.23 4.93 -26.66
C LEU A 169 1.31 5.15 -26.72
N ASP A 170 1.76 6.39 -26.71
CA ASP A 170 3.17 6.75 -26.83
C ASP A 170 3.99 6.38 -25.57
N GLU A 171 3.40 6.45 -24.38
CA GLU A 171 4.09 6.05 -23.13
C GLU A 171 4.30 4.52 -23.07
N PHE A 172 3.41 3.74 -23.67
CA PHE A 172 3.55 2.28 -23.77
C PHE A 172 4.74 1.87 -24.63
N VAL A 173 4.90 2.50 -25.80
CA VAL A 173 6.01 2.25 -26.73
C VAL A 173 7.35 2.66 -26.11
N GLN A 174 7.37 3.78 -25.37
CA GLN A 174 8.57 4.26 -24.70
C GLN A 174 8.99 3.38 -23.49
N ALA A 175 8.02 2.77 -22.79
CA ALA A 175 8.26 1.83 -21.70
C ALA A 175 8.81 0.49 -22.20
N GLN A 176 8.30 -0.03 -23.33
CA GLN A 176 8.85 -1.25 -23.95
C GLN A 176 10.27 -1.07 -24.48
N GLY A 177 10.64 0.13 -24.95
CA GLY A 177 11.98 0.41 -25.49
C GLY A 177 13.12 0.44 -24.46
N ARG A 178 12.83 0.42 -23.15
CA ARG A 178 13.88 0.49 -22.09
C ARG A 178 14.24 -0.87 -21.46
N ASN A 179 13.52 -1.95 -21.77
CA ASN A 179 13.84 -3.30 -21.29
C ASN A 179 14.67 -4.09 -22.33
N GLY A 180 15.77 -3.49 -22.78
CA GLY A 180 16.63 -4.12 -23.78
C GLY A 180 18.00 -3.48 -23.86
N ARG A 181 18.77 -3.51 -22.75
CA ARG A 181 20.25 -3.48 -22.74
C ARG A 181 20.77 -4.22 -21.52
#